data_AF-A0A382LQ87-F1
#
_entry.id   AF-A0A382LQ87-F1
#
_cell.length_a   1.000
_cell.length_b   1.000
_cell.length_c   1.000
_cell.angle_alpha   90.00
_cell.angle_beta   90.00
_cell.angle_gamma   90.00
#
_symmetry.space_group_name_H-M   'P 1'
#
loop_
_entity.id
_entity.type
_entity.pdbx_description
1 polymer ?
#
loop_
_entity_poly.entity_id
_entity_poly.type
_entity_poly.pdbx_seq_one_letter_code
_entity_poly.pdbx_strand_id
1 'polypeptide(L)'
;MTAPQQHGLGLLVDQLQRGELTEESLRRGVADIVGWNGQGVQDLLYLQAASSTPAAQVVGMMWVEGGQVKELPLDPDDWPYQTVLAAISDRWNVISFPDMSLLTMSDKEFHGLGFQFILERRS
;
A
#
# COMPACT_ATOMS: atom_id res chain seq x y z
N MET A 1 -2.60 -13.29 8.67
CA MET A 1 -3.98 -13.75 8.43
C MET A 1 -4.88 -13.03 9.40
N THR A 2 -5.93 -12.38 8.92
CA THR A 2 -6.90 -11.67 9.76
C THR A 2 -7.81 -12.68 10.49
N ALA A 3 -8.39 -12.31 11.63
CA ALA A 3 -9.37 -13.12 12.36
C ALA A 3 -10.48 -13.76 11.46
N PRO A 4 -11.04 -13.05 10.47
CA PRO A 4 -12.02 -13.63 9.54
C PRO A 4 -11.44 -14.63 8.55
N GLN A 5 -10.18 -14.46 8.10
CA GLN A 5 -9.49 -15.48 7.30
C GLN A 5 -9.26 -16.77 8.10
N GLN A 6 -8.96 -16.66 9.39
CA GLN A 6 -8.83 -17.81 10.28
C GLN A 6 -10.17 -18.54 10.47
N HIS A 7 -11.26 -17.80 10.59
CA HIS A 7 -12.60 -18.37 10.70
C HIS A 7 -13.03 -19.10 9.42
N GLY A 8 -12.83 -18.49 8.25
CA GLY A 8 -13.15 -19.12 6.95
C GLY A 8 -12.33 -20.39 6.69
N LEU A 9 -11.04 -20.38 7.04
CA LEU A 9 -10.19 -21.57 6.94
C LEU A 9 -10.66 -22.67 7.91
N GLY A 10 -11.06 -22.31 9.13
CA GLY A 10 -11.57 -23.26 10.13
C GLY A 10 -12.82 -24.01 9.67
N LEU A 11 -13.76 -23.31 9.02
CA LEU A 11 -14.97 -23.92 8.47
C LEU A 11 -14.67 -24.92 7.34
N LEU A 12 -13.73 -24.58 6.45
CA LEU A 12 -13.30 -25.48 5.38
C LEU A 12 -12.61 -26.73 5.92
N VAL A 13 -11.78 -26.59 6.96
CA VAL A 13 -11.10 -27.71 7.62
C VAL A 13 -12.10 -28.64 8.30
N ASP A 14 -13.12 -28.10 8.99
CA ASP A 14 -14.17 -28.91 9.63
C ASP A 14 -14.98 -29.70 8.59
N GLN A 15 -15.39 -29.06 7.50
CA GLN A 15 -16.12 -29.73 6.41
C GLN A 15 -15.28 -30.82 5.74
N LEU A 16 -13.97 -30.58 5.57
CA LEU A 16 -13.05 -31.58 5.03
C LEU A 16 -12.94 -32.79 5.98
N GLN A 17 -12.78 -32.54 7.28
CA GLN A 17 -12.68 -33.60 8.30
C GLN A 17 -13.94 -34.45 8.38
N ARG A 18 -15.10 -33.85 8.12
CA ARG A 18 -16.40 -34.52 8.10
C ARG A 18 -16.71 -35.21 6.77
N GLY A 19 -15.88 -35.02 5.74
CA GLY A 19 -16.14 -35.53 4.39
C GLY A 19 -17.31 -34.85 3.67
N GLU A 20 -17.74 -33.69 4.17
CA GLU A 20 -18.87 -32.90 3.65
C GLU A 20 -18.40 -31.75 2.74
N LEU A 21 -17.09 -31.62 2.52
CA LEU A 21 -16.54 -30.57 1.68
C LEU A 21 -16.97 -30.74 0.22
N THR A 22 -17.80 -29.81 -0.24
CA THR A 22 -18.20 -29.74 -1.65
C THR A 22 -17.31 -28.79 -2.43
N GLU A 23 -17.27 -28.96 -3.75
CA GLU A 23 -16.56 -28.01 -4.64
C GLU A 23 -17.11 -26.59 -4.51
N GLU A 24 -18.42 -26.43 -4.33
CA GLU A 24 -19.06 -25.11 -4.15
C GLU A 24 -18.60 -24.45 -2.84
N SER A 25 -18.60 -25.20 -1.74
CA SER A 25 -18.15 -24.73 -0.43
C SER A 25 -16.66 -24.36 -0.45
N LEU A 26 -15.84 -25.16 -1.14
CA LEU A 26 -14.41 -24.88 -1.33
C LEU A 26 -14.20 -23.58 -2.13
N ARG A 27 -14.87 -23.43 -3.28
CA ARG A 27 -14.76 -22.22 -4.12
C ARG A 27 -15.22 -20.98 -3.36
N ARG A 28 -16.32 -21.07 -2.61
CA ARG A 28 -16.81 -19.98 -1.77
C ARG A 28 -15.86 -19.64 -0.64
N GLY A 29 -15.40 -20.62 0.13
CA GLY A 29 -14.48 -20.36 1.24
C GLY A 29 -13.13 -19.81 0.79
N VAL A 30 -12.60 -20.27 -0.36
CA VAL A 30 -11.41 -19.67 -0.98
C VAL A 30 -11.70 -18.25 -1.45
N ALA A 31 -12.85 -17.99 -2.09
CA ALA A 31 -13.26 -16.65 -2.48
C ALA A 31 -13.48 -15.72 -1.27
N ASP A 32 -13.90 -16.22 -0.11
CA ASP A 32 -14.01 -15.45 1.11
C ASP A 32 -12.61 -15.16 1.70
N ILE A 33 -11.72 -16.15 1.72
CA ILE A 33 -10.33 -15.97 2.19
C ILE A 33 -9.55 -14.99 1.29
N VAL A 34 -9.75 -15.07 -0.04
CA VAL A 34 -9.08 -14.26 -1.06
C VAL A 34 -9.79 -12.92 -1.28
N GLY A 35 -11.11 -12.89 -1.24
CA GLY A 35 -11.97 -11.74 -1.50
C GLY A 35 -11.94 -10.69 -0.40
N TRP A 36 -11.45 -11.04 0.79
CA TRP A 36 -11.05 -10.04 1.80
C TRP A 36 -9.91 -9.14 1.31
N ASN A 37 -9.05 -9.60 0.40
CA ASN A 37 -8.06 -8.72 -0.25
C ASN A 37 -8.70 -7.76 -1.29
N GLY A 38 -10.00 -7.87 -1.55
CA GLY A 38 -10.73 -7.10 -2.56
C GLY A 38 -11.73 -6.08 -2.01
N GLN A 39 -11.97 -6.06 -0.70
CA GLN A 39 -12.83 -5.07 -0.03
C GLN A 39 -12.10 -4.20 1.01
N GLY A 40 -10.78 -4.38 1.15
CA GLY A 40 -9.94 -3.52 1.97
C GLY A 40 -9.91 -2.09 1.44
N VAL A 41 -9.99 -1.11 2.34
CA VAL A 41 -9.75 0.29 1.99
C VAL A 41 -8.29 0.40 1.57
N GLN A 42 -8.03 1.05 0.43
CA GLN A 42 -6.66 1.23 -0.05
C GLN A 42 -5.90 2.14 0.93
N ASP A 43 -4.75 1.68 1.41
CA ASP A 43 -3.77 2.55 2.06
C ASP A 43 -2.93 3.21 0.96
N LEU A 44 -2.72 4.52 1.09
CA LEU A 44 -1.92 5.30 0.15
C LEU A 44 -0.75 5.96 0.88
N LEU A 45 0.41 5.93 0.24
CA LEU A 45 1.60 6.63 0.71
C LEU A 45 2.12 7.52 -0.42
N TYR A 46 2.12 8.82 -0.18
CA TYR A 46 2.71 9.81 -1.05
C TYR A 46 4.10 10.15 -0.53
N LEU A 47 5.12 9.91 -1.34
CA LEU A 47 6.52 10.19 -1.01
C LEU A 47 7.09 11.19 -2.01
N GLN A 48 7.41 12.39 -1.55
CA GLN A 48 8.19 13.35 -2.32
C GLN A 48 9.67 13.12 -2.02
N ALA A 49 10.45 12.80 -3.05
CA ALA A 49 11.89 12.57 -2.94
C ALA A 49 12.71 13.74 -3.51
N ALA A 50 13.98 13.82 -3.13
CA ALA A 50 14.92 14.83 -3.62
C ALA A 50 15.31 14.65 -5.10
N SER A 51 15.09 13.47 -5.69
CA SER A 51 15.28 13.19 -7.11
C SER A 51 14.36 12.06 -7.58
N SER A 52 14.34 11.76 -8.89
CA SER A 52 13.49 10.71 -9.46
C SER A 52 13.96 9.28 -9.16
N THR A 53 15.08 9.08 -8.45
CA THR A 53 15.49 7.75 -8.02
C THR A 53 14.76 7.33 -6.73
N PRO A 54 14.25 6.09 -6.63
CA PRO A 54 13.66 5.55 -5.41
C PRO A 54 14.61 5.54 -4.19
N ALA A 55 15.93 5.63 -4.42
CA ALA A 55 16.94 5.68 -3.38
C ALA A 55 17.18 7.09 -2.81
N ALA A 56 16.59 8.13 -3.41
CA ALA A 56 16.75 9.49 -2.90
C ALA A 56 16.02 9.69 -1.59
N GLN A 57 16.56 10.63 -0.80
CA GLN A 57 15.99 11.09 0.46
C GLN A 57 14.55 11.59 0.25
N VAL A 58 13.65 11.13 1.09
CA VAL A 58 12.27 11.65 1.19
C VAL A 58 12.32 13.01 1.88
N VAL A 59 11.67 14.00 1.27
CA VAL A 59 11.57 15.39 1.74
C VAL A 59 10.12 15.79 2.04
N GLY A 60 9.16 14.95 1.70
CA GLY A 60 7.74 15.12 2.03
C GLY A 60 7.02 13.78 2.07
N MET A 61 6.13 13.60 3.04
CA MET A 61 5.38 12.36 3.21
C MET A 61 3.92 12.66 3.57
N MET A 62 2.99 11.91 2.97
CA MET A 62 1.59 11.83 3.40
C MET A 62 1.16 10.37 3.41
N TRP A 63 0.57 9.94 4.52
CA TRP A 63 0.07 8.58 4.71
C TRP A 63 -1.45 8.64 4.85
N VAL A 64 -2.17 7.88 4.02
CA VAL A 64 -3.59 7.59 4.18
C VAL A 64 -3.76 6.13 4.59
N GLU A 65 -4.36 5.89 5.75
CA GLU A 65 -4.64 4.55 6.31
C GLU A 65 -6.13 4.41 6.53
N GLY A 66 -6.76 3.36 5.99
CA GLY A 66 -8.20 3.13 6.19
C GLY A 66 -9.08 4.30 5.72
N GLY A 67 -8.63 5.07 4.72
CA GLY A 67 -9.35 6.24 4.19
C GLY A 67 -9.20 7.53 5.01
N GLN A 68 -8.31 7.55 6.01
CA GLN A 68 -8.01 8.75 6.82
C GLN A 68 -6.55 9.13 6.71
N VAL A 69 -6.26 10.44 6.72
CA VAL A 69 -4.88 10.93 6.77
C VAL A 69 -4.32 10.65 8.17
N LYS A 70 -3.21 9.94 8.22
CA LYS A 70 -2.48 9.64 9.44
C LYS A 70 -1.54 10.79 9.77
N GLU A 71 -1.55 11.22 11.03
CA GLU A 71 -0.57 12.18 11.51
C GLU A 71 0.82 11.54 11.54
N LEU A 72 1.78 12.24 10.94
CA LEU A 72 3.19 11.86 10.93
C LEU A 72 3.97 12.74 11.90
N PRO A 73 5.14 12.29 12.38
CA PRO A 73 6.05 13.13 13.16
C PRO A 73 6.38 14.44 12.44
N LEU A 74 6.51 15.52 13.20
CA LEU A 74 6.88 16.84 12.69
C LEU A 74 8.33 16.86 12.16
N ASP A 75 9.21 16.08 12.77
CA ASP A 75 10.60 15.93 12.35
C ASP A 75 10.70 14.90 11.20
N PRO A 76 11.22 15.27 10.02
CA PRO A 76 11.45 14.34 8.91
C PRO A 76 12.36 13.16 9.26
N ASP A 77 13.29 13.31 10.19
CA ASP A 77 14.20 12.22 10.59
C ASP A 77 13.46 11.11 11.35
N ASP A 78 12.30 11.43 11.95
CA ASP A 78 11.43 10.48 12.65
C ASP A 78 10.41 9.80 11.73
N TRP A 79 10.39 10.12 10.43
CA TRP A 79 9.46 9.49 9.50
C TRP A 79 9.74 8.00 9.31
N PRO A 80 8.70 7.18 9.09
CA PRO A 80 8.85 5.72 8.95
C PRO A 80 9.69 5.30 7.74
N TYR A 81 9.79 6.16 6.72
CA TYR A 81 10.53 5.86 5.50
C TYR A 81 11.36 7.06 5.05
N GLN A 82 12.68 6.87 5.06
CA GLN A 82 13.65 7.88 4.60
C GLN A 82 13.89 7.81 3.07
N THR A 83 13.51 6.71 2.43
CA THR A 83 13.59 6.51 0.97
C THR A 83 12.36 5.76 0.48
N VAL A 84 12.05 5.86 -0.82
CA VAL A 84 10.98 5.06 -1.44
C VAL A 84 11.32 3.58 -1.39
N LEU A 85 12.60 3.21 -1.49
CA LEU A 85 13.07 1.83 -1.33
C LEU A 85 12.73 1.24 0.04
N ALA A 86 12.80 2.04 1.10
CA ALA A 86 12.42 1.59 2.44
C ALA A 86 10.92 1.23 2.50
N ALA A 87 10.06 2.06 1.90
CA ALA A 87 8.63 1.76 1.80
C ALA A 87 8.36 0.50 0.95
N ILE A 88 9.04 0.36 -0.20
CA ILE A 88 8.93 -0.85 -1.04
C ILE A 88 9.34 -2.12 -0.26
N SER A 89 10.39 -2.01 0.55
CA SER A 89 10.84 -3.11 1.41
C SER A 89 9.79 -3.49 2.45
N ASP A 90 8.97 -2.53 2.88
CA ASP A 90 7.80 -2.73 3.74
C ASP A 90 6.50 -3.03 2.96
N ARG A 91 6.64 -3.68 1.80
CA ARG A 91 5.53 -4.22 0.98
C ARG A 91 4.60 -3.16 0.37
N TRP A 92 4.98 -1.90 0.35
CA TRP A 92 4.29 -0.90 -0.46
C TRP A 92 4.56 -1.14 -1.95
N ASN A 93 3.54 -1.03 -2.78
CA ASN A 93 3.64 -1.19 -4.23
C ASN A 93 3.61 0.19 -4.88
N VAL A 94 4.58 0.52 -5.74
CA VAL A 94 4.57 1.79 -6.47
C VAL A 94 3.48 1.75 -7.55
N ILE A 95 2.55 2.70 -7.51
CA ILE A 95 1.46 2.85 -8.49
C ILE A 95 1.61 4.11 -9.37
N SER A 96 2.46 5.05 -8.96
CA SER A 96 2.84 6.20 -9.78
C SER A 96 4.29 6.60 -9.56
N PHE A 97 4.99 6.89 -10.66
CA PHE A 97 6.35 7.43 -10.67
C PHE A 97 6.31 8.94 -10.95
N PRO A 98 7.34 9.70 -10.53
CA PRO A 98 7.41 11.14 -10.80
C PRO A 98 7.27 11.48 -12.29
N ASP A 99 6.43 12.45 -12.61
CA ASP A 99 6.29 12.96 -13.98
C ASP A 99 7.43 13.94 -14.30
N MET A 100 8.42 13.46 -15.05
CA MET A 100 9.60 14.23 -15.45
C MET A 100 9.31 15.29 -16.52
N SER A 101 8.15 15.24 -17.20
CA SER A 101 7.80 16.23 -18.22
C SER A 101 7.60 17.62 -17.63
N LEU A 102 7.14 17.68 -16.37
CA LEU A 102 6.91 18.91 -15.61
C LEU A 102 8.19 19.68 -15.27
N LEU A 103 9.37 19.03 -15.35
CA LEU A 103 10.67 19.66 -15.06
C LEU A 103 11.23 20.48 -16.24
N THR A 104 10.60 20.38 -17.42
CA THR A 104 11.06 21.05 -18.64
C THR A 104 10.52 22.48 -18.82
N MET A 105 9.69 22.96 -17.88
CA MET A 105 9.04 24.27 -17.94
C MET A 105 9.75 25.30 -17.04
N SER A 106 10.79 25.94 -17.59
CA SER A 106 11.42 27.20 -17.16
C SER A 106 11.97 27.34 -15.71
N ASP A 107 13.23 27.78 -15.60
CA ASP A 107 13.96 28.08 -14.35
C ASP A 107 13.34 29.18 -13.44
N LYS A 108 12.21 29.79 -13.83
CA LYS A 108 11.60 30.92 -13.11
C LYS A 108 10.31 30.59 -12.38
N GLU A 109 9.75 29.41 -12.59
CA GLU A 109 8.50 28.98 -11.96
C GLU A 109 8.59 27.49 -11.60
N PHE A 110 9.48 27.16 -10.66
CA PHE A 110 9.50 25.84 -10.03
C PHE A 110 8.26 25.69 -9.12
N HIS A 111 7.09 25.52 -9.74
CA HIS A 111 5.82 25.19 -9.06
C HIS A 111 5.57 23.67 -9.02
N GLY A 112 6.50 22.87 -9.55
CA GLY A 112 6.40 21.42 -9.57
C GLY A 112 6.57 20.87 -8.16
N LEU A 113 5.48 20.32 -7.62
CA LEU A 113 5.53 19.25 -6.61
C LEU A 113 6.71 18.34 -6.98
N GLY A 114 7.64 18.14 -6.05
CA GLY A 114 8.92 17.47 -6.32
C GLY A 114 8.76 16.04 -6.86
N PHE A 115 9.82 15.24 -6.80
CA PHE A 115 9.79 13.88 -7.33
C PHE A 115 8.85 12.99 -6.52
N GLN A 116 7.55 13.02 -6.83
CA GLN A 116 6.49 12.36 -6.06
C GLN A 116 6.25 10.94 -6.59
N PHE A 117 6.33 9.99 -5.66
CA PHE A 117 5.90 8.63 -5.83
C PHE A 117 4.58 8.44 -5.09
N ILE A 118 3.67 7.67 -5.69
CA ILE A 118 2.44 7.22 -5.03
C ILE A 118 2.54 5.71 -4.90
N LEU A 119 2.37 5.23 -3.67
CA LEU A 119 2.42 3.82 -3.35
C LEU A 119 1.09 3.37 -2.74
N GLU A 120 0.75 2.11 -2.98
CA GLU A 120 -0.41 1.46 -2.40
C GLU A 120 -0.04 0.24 -1.56
N ARG A 121 -0.86 -0.01 -0.55
CA ARG A 121 -0.93 -1.29 0.13
C ARG A 121 -2.39 -1.67 0.28
N ARG A 122 -2.72 -2.93 0.02
CA ARG A 122 -4.05 -3.48 0.31
C ARG A 122 -4.02 -4.06 1.72
N SER A 123 -4.79 -3.46 2.62
CA SER A 123 -5.00 -3.91 4.00
C SER A 123 -6.08 -4.99 4.08
#